data_AF-A0A2J6H8N9-F1
#
_entry.id   AF-A0A2J6H8N9-F1
#
_cell.length_a   1.000
_cell.length_b   1.000
_cell.length_c   1.000
_cell.angle_alpha   90.00
_cell.angle_beta   90.00
_cell.angle_gamma   90.00
#
_symmetry.space_group_name_H-M   'P 1'
#
loop_
_entity.id
_entity.type
_entity.pdbx_description
1 polymer ?
#
loop_
_entity_poly.entity_id
_entity_poly.type
_entity_poly.pdbx_seq_one_letter_code
_entity_poly.pdbx_strand_id
1 'polypeptide(L)'
;MKNSVIFGLIIGVLSIIWLFIMRGMGYYITDNQTAPIEYVSGLIPLIGLFFGVKNFRDGELKGQMGFLEALIQSFKILLVGGALAVFSSIVFINWFNNDASSARTFESFSGRIFGALLVGVIEAFAVSLILTTKAKRVD
;
A
#
# COMPACT_ATOMS: atom_id res chain seq x y z
N MET A 1 -11.69 -12.01 7.33
CA MET A 1 -11.82 -10.67 6.68
C MET A 1 -11.58 -9.50 7.62
N LYS A 2 -12.02 -9.55 8.88
CA LYS A 2 -11.83 -8.47 9.86
C LYS A 2 -10.36 -8.00 9.92
N ASN A 3 -9.42 -8.94 9.95
CA ASN A 3 -8.00 -8.63 9.97
C ASN A 3 -7.53 -7.87 8.70
N SER A 4 -7.95 -8.34 7.52
CA SER A 4 -7.58 -7.71 6.24
C SER A 4 -8.06 -6.26 6.15
N VAL A 5 -9.27 -5.98 6.65
CA VAL A 5 -9.85 -4.63 6.67
C VAL A 5 -9.12 -3.72 7.64
N ILE A 6 -8.80 -4.20 8.86
CA ILE A 6 -8.09 -3.39 9.87
C ILE A 6 -6.73 -2.97 9.34
N PHE A 7 -5.91 -3.91 8.86
CA PHE A 7 -4.58 -3.58 8.36
C PHE A 7 -4.62 -2.78 7.06
N GLY A 8 -5.63 -3.01 6.20
CA GLY A 8 -5.87 -2.17 5.03
C GLY A 8 -6.19 -0.72 5.42
N LEU A 9 -7.06 -0.51 6.41
CA LEU A 9 -7.36 0.83 6.94
C LEU A 9 -6.12 1.51 7.54
N ILE A 10 -5.29 0.77 8.29
CA ILE A 10 -4.04 1.29 8.85
C ILE A 10 -3.12 1.78 7.72
N ILE A 11 -2.90 0.96 6.68
CA ILE A 11 -2.08 1.36 5.51
C ILE A 11 -2.67 2.61 4.87
N GLY A 12 -3.98 2.63 4.59
CA GLY A 12 -4.62 3.77 3.95
C GLY A 12 -4.51 5.05 4.76
N VAL A 13 -4.77 5.01 6.08
CA VAL A 13 -4.66 6.17 6.98
C VAL A 13 -3.23 6.68 7.07
N LEU A 14 -2.25 5.79 7.21
CA LEU A 14 -0.84 6.17 7.23
C LEU A 14 -0.41 6.81 5.90
N SER A 15 -0.88 6.27 4.76
CA SER A 15 -0.64 6.88 3.45
C SER A 15 -1.24 8.27 3.35
N ILE A 16 -2.45 8.51 3.87
CA ILE A 16 -3.06 9.85 3.91
C ILE A 16 -2.21 10.81 4.73
N ILE A 17 -1.85 10.42 5.96
CA ILE A 17 -1.00 11.23 6.84
C ILE A 17 0.32 11.57 6.14
N TRP A 18 0.90 10.60 5.43
CA TRP A 18 2.13 10.80 4.67
C TRP A 18 1.99 11.87 3.58
N LEU A 19 0.85 11.94 2.86
CA LEU A 19 0.59 13.01 1.89
C LEU A 19 0.65 14.40 2.52
N PHE A 20 0.06 14.57 3.71
CA PHE A 20 0.09 15.84 4.44
C PHE A 20 1.50 16.18 4.94
N ILE A 21 2.25 15.19 5.42
CA ILE A 21 3.65 15.38 5.84
C ILE A 21 4.49 15.85 4.65
N MET A 22 4.40 15.16 3.50
CA MET A 22 5.15 15.54 2.29
C MET A 22 4.84 16.97 1.87
N ARG A 23 3.56 17.37 1.86
CA ARG A 23 3.16 18.75 1.56
C ARG A 23 3.70 19.75 2.58
N GLY A 24 3.65 19.45 3.87
CA GLY A 24 4.20 20.31 4.91
C GLY A 24 5.72 20.49 4.82
N MET A 25 6.42 19.50 4.26
CA MET A 25 7.84 19.55 3.95
C MET A 25 8.17 20.22 2.61
N GLY A 26 7.16 20.69 1.86
CA GLY A 26 7.33 21.36 0.57
C GLY A 26 7.47 20.44 -0.64
N TYR A 27 7.15 19.14 -0.51
CA TYR A 27 7.12 18.19 -1.63
C TYR A 27 5.73 18.12 -2.25
N TYR A 28 5.65 18.33 -3.57
CA TYR A 28 4.38 18.34 -4.31
C TYR A 28 4.23 17.12 -5.21
N ILE A 29 3.01 16.59 -5.27
CA ILE A 29 2.69 15.38 -6.05
C ILE A 29 2.68 15.64 -7.57
N THR A 30 2.71 16.92 -7.96
CA THR A 30 2.66 17.39 -9.35
C THR A 30 4.03 17.57 -9.99
N ASP A 31 5.12 17.41 -9.23
CA ASP A 31 6.46 17.58 -9.77
C ASP A 31 6.85 16.40 -10.67
N ASN A 32 7.56 16.72 -11.75
CA ASN A 32 7.96 15.77 -12.81
C ASN A 32 8.94 14.69 -12.33
N GLN A 33 9.57 14.87 -11.17
CA GLN A 33 10.51 13.91 -10.59
C GLN A 33 10.00 13.45 -9.23
N THR A 34 9.98 12.13 -9.03
CA THR A 34 9.69 11.51 -7.75
C THR A 34 10.80 11.86 -6.78
N ALA A 35 10.47 12.59 -5.71
CA ALA A 35 11.46 12.92 -4.69
C ALA A 35 11.86 11.64 -3.91
N PRO A 36 13.12 11.52 -3.43
CA PRO A 36 13.56 10.35 -2.66
C PRO A 36 12.66 10.00 -1.46
N ILE A 37 12.07 11.02 -0.84
CA ILE A 37 11.13 10.91 0.28
C ILE A 37 9.86 10.14 -0.09
N GLU A 38 9.46 10.13 -1.37
CA GLU A 38 8.29 9.40 -1.83
C GLU A 38 8.52 7.89 -1.83
N TYR A 39 9.75 7.42 -2.08
CA TYR A 39 10.08 5.99 -2.00
C TYR A 39 10.00 5.45 -0.57
N VAL A 40 10.20 6.33 0.43
CA VAL A 40 10.03 5.95 1.85
C VAL A 40 8.59 5.54 2.15
N SER A 41 7.61 6.04 1.38
CA SER A 41 6.21 5.64 1.52
C SER A 41 5.96 4.16 1.26
N GLY A 42 6.85 3.48 0.51
CA GLY A 42 6.79 2.02 0.32
C GLY A 42 6.95 1.22 1.62
N LEU A 43 7.56 1.81 2.66
CA LEU A 43 7.64 1.15 3.97
C LEU A 43 6.26 0.98 4.62
N ILE A 44 5.29 1.83 4.29
CA ILE A 44 3.93 1.79 4.85
C ILE A 44 3.23 0.47 4.46
N PRO A 45 3.06 0.13 3.17
CA PRO A 45 2.50 -1.15 2.79
C PRO A 45 3.35 -2.33 3.25
N LEU A 46 4.69 -2.26 3.18
CA LEU A 46 5.56 -3.36 3.65
C LEU A 46 5.29 -3.73 5.12
N ILE A 47 5.32 -2.72 6.01
CA ILE A 47 5.09 -2.92 7.45
C ILE A 47 3.66 -3.39 7.70
N GLY A 48 2.69 -2.74 7.07
CA GLY A 48 1.27 -3.08 7.23
C GLY A 48 0.95 -4.50 6.77
N LEU A 49 1.51 -4.93 5.63
CA LEU A 49 1.38 -6.28 5.12
C LEU A 49 2.06 -7.29 6.03
N PHE A 50 3.30 -7.05 6.44
CA PHE A 50 4.04 -7.97 7.31
C PHE A 50 3.27 -8.25 8.60
N PHE A 51 2.83 -7.20 9.31
CA PHE A 51 2.09 -7.39 10.55
C PHE A 51 0.68 -7.94 10.32
N GLY A 52 0.00 -7.53 9.25
CA GLY A 52 -1.34 -8.01 8.93
C GLY A 52 -1.37 -9.50 8.58
N VAL A 53 -0.45 -9.94 7.73
CA VAL A 53 -0.33 -11.36 7.36
C VAL A 53 0.19 -12.19 8.52
N LYS A 54 1.14 -11.67 9.31
CA LYS A 54 1.61 -12.35 10.53
C LYS A 54 0.49 -12.52 11.55
N ASN A 55 -0.34 -11.50 11.77
CA ASN A 55 -1.49 -11.59 12.66
C ASN A 55 -2.51 -12.63 12.17
N PHE A 56 -2.76 -12.70 10.85
CA PHE A 56 -3.61 -13.73 10.25
C PHE A 56 -3.04 -15.14 10.48
N ARG A 57 -1.72 -15.31 10.31
CA ARG A 57 -1.01 -16.58 10.54
C ARG A 57 -1.14 -17.03 11.98
N ASP A 58 -0.77 -16.16 12.92
CA ASP A 58 -0.64 -16.53 14.32
C ASP A 58 -2.01 -16.66 14.99
N GLY A 59 -3.00 -15.86 14.55
CA GLY A 59 -4.37 -15.86 15.08
C GLY A 59 -5.30 -16.88 14.43
N GLU A 60 -5.52 -16.78 13.12
CA GLU A 60 -6.55 -17.59 12.42
C GLU A 60 -6.02 -18.96 12.00
N LEU A 61 -4.73 -19.05 11.62
CA LEU A 61 -4.12 -20.28 11.10
C LEU A 61 -3.20 -21.00 12.10
N LYS A 62 -3.16 -20.57 13.36
CA LYS A 62 -2.37 -21.18 14.45
C LYS A 62 -0.90 -21.44 14.08
N GLY A 63 -0.31 -20.52 13.31
CA GLY A 63 1.09 -20.61 12.89
C GLY A 63 1.33 -21.42 11.60
N GLN A 64 0.31 -22.08 11.03
CA GLN A 64 0.44 -22.89 9.82
C GLN A 64 -0.18 -22.19 8.61
N MET A 65 0.64 -21.50 7.83
CA MET A 65 0.20 -20.76 6.65
C MET A 65 0.93 -21.24 5.40
N GLY A 66 0.17 -21.49 4.34
CA GLY A 66 0.67 -21.75 3.00
C GLY A 66 0.89 -20.45 2.21
N PHE A 67 1.68 -20.54 1.14
CA PHE A 67 2.05 -19.38 0.32
C PHE A 67 0.83 -18.70 -0.31
N LEU A 68 -0.07 -19.46 -0.93
CA LEU A 68 -1.27 -18.89 -1.56
C LEU A 68 -2.22 -18.27 -0.53
N GLU A 69 -2.34 -18.84 0.66
CA GLU A 69 -3.13 -18.27 1.77
C GLU A 69 -2.57 -16.91 2.19
N ALA A 70 -1.23 -16.82 2.35
CA ALA A 70 -0.53 -15.58 2.66
C ALA A 70 -0.69 -14.53 1.55
N LEU A 71 -0.58 -14.96 0.29
CA LEU A 71 -0.66 -14.10 -0.88
C LEU A 71 -2.07 -13.52 -1.05
N ILE A 72 -3.10 -14.36 -0.95
CA ILE A 72 -4.50 -13.94 -0.99
C ILE A 72 -4.80 -12.96 0.15
N GLN A 73 -4.28 -13.22 1.35
CA GLN A 73 -4.46 -12.31 2.48
C GLN A 73 -3.78 -10.96 2.25
N SER A 74 -2.57 -10.96 1.69
CA SER A 74 -1.84 -9.75 1.31
C SER A 74 -2.63 -8.91 0.30
N PHE A 75 -3.18 -9.54 -0.74
CA PHE A 75 -4.02 -8.86 -1.72
C PHE A 75 -5.29 -8.28 -1.12
N LYS A 76 -5.95 -8.97 -0.18
CA LYS A 76 -7.13 -8.41 0.52
C LYS A 76 -6.77 -7.15 1.30
N ILE A 77 -5.62 -7.12 1.97
CA ILE A 77 -5.13 -5.95 2.70
C ILE A 77 -4.83 -4.81 1.72
N LEU A 78 -4.08 -5.10 0.64
CA LEU A 78 -3.70 -4.13 -0.38
C LEU A 78 -4.90 -3.55 -1.11
N LEU A 79 -5.95 -4.32 -1.40
CA LEU A 79 -7.16 -3.81 -2.03
C LEU A 79 -7.86 -2.78 -1.15
N VAL A 80 -7.98 -3.04 0.15
CA VAL A 80 -8.61 -2.10 1.09
C VAL A 80 -7.74 -0.85 1.26
N GLY A 81 -6.45 -1.02 1.57
CA GLY A 81 -5.55 0.10 1.80
C GLY A 81 -5.25 0.91 0.54
N GLY A 82 -5.05 0.24 -0.59
CA GLY A 82 -4.82 0.83 -1.90
C GLY A 82 -6.03 1.63 -2.39
N ALA A 83 -7.25 1.09 -2.27
CA ALA A 83 -8.45 1.83 -2.62
C ALA A 83 -8.59 3.12 -1.79
N LEU A 84 -8.36 3.03 -0.47
CA LEU A 84 -8.43 4.19 0.41
C LEU A 84 -7.33 5.22 0.10
N ALA A 85 -6.10 4.76 -0.15
CA ALA A 85 -4.97 5.62 -0.48
C ALA A 85 -5.17 6.33 -1.83
N VAL A 86 -5.62 5.61 -2.87
CA VAL A 86 -5.93 6.17 -4.20
C VAL A 86 -7.06 7.19 -4.09
N PHE A 87 -8.18 6.82 -3.46
CA PHE A 87 -9.32 7.72 -3.27
C PHE A 87 -8.90 9.01 -2.55
N SER A 88 -8.14 8.87 -1.47
CA SER A 88 -7.70 10.03 -0.70
C SER A 88 -6.68 10.88 -1.44
N SER A 89 -5.82 10.26 -2.26
CA SER A 89 -4.89 11.00 -3.12
C SER A 89 -5.62 11.81 -4.18
N ILE A 90 -6.70 11.25 -4.77
CA ILE A 90 -7.57 11.98 -5.71
C ILE A 90 -8.20 13.19 -5.02
N VAL A 91 -8.79 12.99 -3.83
CA VAL A 91 -9.39 14.09 -3.05
C VAL A 91 -8.33 15.14 -2.69
N PHE A 92 -7.16 14.71 -2.25
CA PHE A 92 -6.04 15.59 -1.87
C PHE A 92 -5.57 16.46 -3.04
N ILE A 93 -5.36 15.86 -4.22
CA ILE A 93 -4.96 16.58 -5.42
C ILE A 93 -6.04 17.60 -5.82
N ASN A 94 -7.30 17.19 -5.85
CA ASN A 94 -8.41 18.08 -6.19
C ASN A 94 -8.56 19.24 -5.20
N TRP A 95 -8.36 18.99 -3.91
CA TRP A 95 -8.47 20.01 -2.88
C TRP A 95 -7.37 21.07 -3.01
N PHE A 96 -6.15 20.64 -3.29
CA PHE A 96 -4.97 21.47 -3.15
C PHE A 96 -4.35 21.99 -4.45
N ASN A 97 -4.71 21.42 -5.61
CA ASN A 97 -4.13 21.75 -6.92
C ASN A 97 -5.20 22.26 -7.90
N ASN A 98 -5.86 23.37 -7.55
CA ASN A 98 -6.90 24.03 -8.37
C ASN A 98 -6.37 24.74 -9.64
N ASP A 99 -5.08 24.67 -9.95
CA ASP A 99 -4.48 25.37 -11.10
C ASP A 99 -4.42 24.52 -12.39
N ALA A 100 -4.77 25.18 -13.50
CA ALA A 100 -5.15 24.73 -14.85
C ALA A 100 -4.17 23.83 -15.67
N SER A 101 -3.34 22.99 -15.05
CA SER A 101 -2.42 22.06 -15.75
C SER A 101 -2.91 20.60 -15.68
N SER A 102 -4.19 20.36 -15.93
CA SER A 102 -4.86 19.06 -15.72
C SER A 102 -4.27 17.88 -16.48
N ALA A 103 -3.65 18.09 -17.65
CA ALA A 103 -3.05 17.02 -18.43
C ALA A 103 -1.76 16.44 -17.80
N ARG A 104 -0.88 17.30 -17.27
CA ARG A 104 0.39 16.85 -16.65
C ARG A 104 0.15 16.23 -15.28
N THR A 105 -0.80 16.76 -14.52
CA THR A 105 -1.21 16.23 -13.22
C THR A 105 -1.71 14.79 -13.34
N PHE A 106 -2.44 14.44 -14.40
CA PHE A 106 -2.97 13.09 -14.58
C PHE A 106 -1.88 12.06 -14.93
N GLU A 107 -0.95 12.40 -15.83
CA GLU A 107 0.15 11.51 -16.20
C GLU A 107 1.05 11.22 -14.99
N SER A 108 1.51 12.26 -14.29
CA SER A 108 2.36 12.11 -13.10
C SER A 108 1.65 11.35 -11.98
N PHE A 109 0.35 11.58 -11.78
CA PHE A 109 -0.43 10.88 -10.76
C PHE A 109 -0.64 9.39 -11.10
N SER A 110 -1.03 9.08 -12.33
CA SER A 110 -1.26 7.70 -12.77
C SER A 110 0.03 6.87 -12.73
N GLY A 111 1.16 7.45 -13.10
CA GLY A 111 2.48 6.82 -12.96
C GLY A 111 2.82 6.47 -11.50
N ARG A 112 2.54 7.37 -10.55
CA ARG A 112 2.76 7.13 -9.12
C ARG A 112 1.85 6.04 -8.56
N ILE A 113 0.56 6.02 -8.95
CA ILE A 113 -0.36 4.94 -8.56
C ILE A 113 0.14 3.60 -9.09
N PHE A 114 0.51 3.54 -10.37
CA PHE A 114 1.00 2.30 -10.97
C PHE A 114 2.28 1.81 -10.29
N GLY A 115 3.22 2.72 -10.02
CA GLY A 115 4.43 2.42 -9.25
C GLY A 115 4.11 1.87 -7.85
N ALA A 116 3.21 2.51 -7.11
CA ALA A 116 2.79 2.06 -5.79
C ALA A 116 2.10 0.69 -5.82
N LEU A 117 1.27 0.43 -6.83
CA LEU A 117 0.64 -0.88 -7.03
C LEU A 117 1.69 -1.96 -7.30
N LEU A 118 2.66 -1.69 -8.17
CA LEU A 118 3.74 -2.64 -8.47
C LEU A 118 4.59 -2.95 -7.23
N VAL A 119 4.95 -1.92 -6.46
CA VAL A 119 5.66 -2.07 -5.17
C VAL A 119 4.84 -2.93 -4.22
N GLY A 120 3.54 -2.63 -4.05
CA GLY A 120 2.66 -3.42 -3.20
C GLY A 120 2.56 -4.89 -3.61
N VAL A 121 2.52 -5.17 -4.92
CA VAL A 121 2.54 -6.56 -5.43
C VAL A 121 3.84 -7.25 -5.04
N ILE A 122 5.00 -6.63 -5.28
CA ILE A 122 6.31 -7.20 -4.93
C ILE A 122 6.40 -7.48 -3.43
N GLU A 123 5.93 -6.55 -2.60
CA GLU A 123 5.88 -6.70 -1.15
C GLU A 123 4.94 -7.82 -0.71
N ALA A 124 3.78 -7.99 -1.35
CA ALA A 124 2.89 -9.10 -1.09
C ALA A 124 3.57 -10.45 -1.33
N PHE A 125 4.34 -10.58 -2.43
CA PHE A 125 5.14 -11.78 -2.68
C PHE A 125 6.21 -11.97 -1.61
N ALA A 126 6.97 -10.93 -1.28
CA ALA A 126 8.04 -10.99 -0.28
C ALA A 126 7.51 -11.42 1.10
N VAL A 127 6.47 -10.76 1.59
CA VAL A 127 5.83 -11.06 2.88
C VAL A 127 5.26 -12.48 2.89
N SER A 128 4.63 -12.90 1.80
CA SER A 128 4.07 -14.25 1.68
C SER A 128 5.15 -15.32 1.75
N LEU A 129 6.29 -15.13 1.06
CA LEU A 129 7.43 -16.05 1.13
C LEU A 129 8.03 -16.12 2.54
N ILE A 130 8.20 -14.97 3.21
CA ILE A 130 8.80 -14.89 4.55
C ILE A 130 7.92 -15.58 5.61
N LEU A 131 6.60 -15.48 5.50
CA LEU A 131 5.67 -15.93 6.53
C LEU A 131 5.09 -17.32 6.28
N THR A 132 5.36 -17.92 5.12
CA THR A 132 4.94 -19.29 4.82
C THR A 132 5.71 -20.28 5.69
N THR A 133 4.98 -21.14 6.39
CA THR A 133 5.54 -22.13 7.32
C THR A 133 5.14 -23.56 6.96
N LYS A 134 4.10 -23.75 6.14
CA LYS A 134 3.71 -25.07 5.64
C LYS A 134 4.71 -25.52 4.56
N ALA A 135 5.45 -26.59 4.85
CA ALA A 135 6.49 -27.14 3.97
C ALA A 135 5.96 -28.06 2.85
N LYS A 136 4.63 -28.21 2.66
CA LYS A 136 4.07 -29.27 1.81
C LYS A 136 3.08 -28.72 0.78
N ARG A 137 3.50 -28.87 -0.49
CA ARG A 137 2.80 -28.70 -1.77
C ARG A 137 2.00 -27.40 -1.94
N VAL A 138 2.31 -26.72 -3.05
CA VAL A 138 1.38 -25.80 -3.71
C VAL A 138 0.07 -26.57 -3.84
N ASP A 139 -0.94 -26.22 -3.03
CA ASP A 139 -2.31 -26.73 -3.19
C ASP A 139 -2.85 -26.34 -4.56
#